data_AF-A0A0F9CMR0-F1
#
_entry.id   AF-A0A0F9CMR0-F1
#
_cell.length_a   1.000
_cell.length_b   1.000
_cell.length_c   1.000
_cell.angle_alpha   90.00
_cell.angle_beta   90.00
_cell.angle_gamma   90.00
#
_symmetry.space_group_name_H-M   'P 1'
#
loop_
_entity.id
_entity.type
_entity.pdbx_description
1 polymer ?
#
loop_
_entity_poly.entity_id
_entity_poly.type
_entity_poly.pdbx_seq_one_letter_code
_entity_poly.pdbx_strand_id
1 'polypeptide(L)'
;MMVSTTTAMADAIGVTYDTGTYVTAQQTDGTSAERKVKVCVSPDAVYRALMSGGATEGTALTEYTISSATTDGLDVTDTAITWTSPAWDEGSVFFLSGVNKGQLRKVITTGGSEATIATAFDNDHAVGDTGFRVPWWFFDRTSDGLTTTTLLTQADQSADTGAGGDIKPIDMELNGTTDSFLIFTIDDHALNHSKAGIDG
;
A
#
# COMPACT_ATOMS: atom_id res chain seq x y z
N MET A 1 8.58 23.62 -4.16
CA MET A 1 9.46 22.45 -4.03
C MET A 1 8.65 21.41 -3.30
N MET A 2 8.21 20.37 -4.00
CA MET A 2 7.44 19.29 -3.37
C MET A 2 8.45 18.42 -2.62
N VAL A 3 8.28 18.27 -1.30
CA VAL A 3 9.13 17.40 -0.48
C VAL A 3 8.34 16.12 -0.28
N SER A 4 8.70 15.06 -0.99
CA SER A 4 8.18 13.72 -0.71
C SER A 4 9.02 13.10 0.39
N THR A 5 8.36 12.52 1.39
CA THR A 5 8.99 11.70 2.42
C THR A 5 8.30 10.34 2.45
N THR A 6 8.81 9.42 3.26
CA THR A 6 8.21 8.09 3.42
C THR A 6 6.75 8.16 3.85
N THR A 7 6.36 9.19 4.62
CA THR A 7 5.02 9.33 5.20
C THR A 7 4.28 10.58 4.72
N ALA A 8 4.77 11.30 3.70
CA ALA A 8 4.12 12.50 3.21
C ALA A 8 4.26 12.64 1.69
N MET A 9 3.12 12.76 1.04
CA MET A 9 2.96 13.09 -0.37
C MET A 9 1.85 14.13 -0.45
N ALA A 10 2.22 15.41 -0.43
CA ALA A 10 1.27 16.52 -0.47
C ALA A 10 1.61 17.45 -1.64
N ASP A 11 0.57 18.05 -2.23
CA ASP A 11 0.65 18.99 -3.36
C ASP A 11 1.32 18.37 -4.61
N ALA A 12 0.98 17.10 -4.88
CA ALA A 12 1.59 16.30 -5.94
C ALA A 12 0.99 16.57 -7.33
N ILE A 13 1.49 17.60 -8.01
CA ILE A 13 0.96 17.97 -9.34
C ILE A 13 1.69 17.32 -10.52
N GLY A 14 2.79 16.59 -10.30
CA GLY A 14 3.54 16.01 -11.40
C GLY A 14 4.78 15.24 -10.99
N VAL A 15 5.34 14.51 -11.96
CA VAL A 15 6.58 13.75 -11.78
C VAL A 15 7.73 14.55 -12.36
N THR A 16 8.82 14.62 -11.60
CA THR A 16 10.07 15.23 -12.02
C THR A 16 11.09 14.14 -12.28
N TYR A 17 11.66 14.11 -13.48
CA TYR A 17 12.82 13.26 -13.78
C TYR A 17 14.10 14.05 -13.52
N ASP A 18 14.52 14.12 -12.25
CA ASP A 18 15.76 14.78 -11.88
C ASP A 18 16.91 13.77 -11.83
N THR A 19 17.56 13.57 -12.97
CA THR A 19 18.79 12.76 -13.07
C THR A 19 20.05 13.61 -13.05
N GLY A 20 19.94 14.90 -12.74
CA GLY A 20 21.07 15.81 -12.70
C GLY A 20 21.88 15.63 -11.43
N THR A 21 23.16 15.25 -11.54
CA THR A 21 24.09 15.44 -10.42
C THR A 21 24.28 16.94 -10.22
N TYR A 22 23.80 17.48 -9.10
CA TYR A 22 24.03 18.86 -8.70
C TYR A 22 25.53 19.07 -8.52
N VAL A 23 26.09 20.03 -9.27
CA VAL A 23 27.49 20.42 -9.09
C VAL A 23 27.50 21.69 -8.28
N THR A 24 28.01 21.59 -7.04
CA THR A 24 28.07 22.70 -6.08
C THR A 24 29.20 23.68 -6.38
N ALA A 25 30.09 23.34 -7.30
CA ALA A 25 31.22 24.15 -7.74
C ALA A 25 31.00 24.74 -9.13
N GLN A 26 31.59 25.93 -9.35
CA GLN A 26 31.64 26.57 -10.66
C GLN A 26 32.34 25.65 -11.67
N GLN A 27 31.67 25.32 -12.77
CA GLN A 27 32.25 24.49 -13.83
C GLN A 27 33.38 25.26 -14.52
N THR A 28 34.57 24.68 -14.59
CA THR A 28 35.75 25.29 -15.25
C THR A 28 35.63 25.35 -16.77
N ASP A 29 34.66 24.65 -17.35
CA ASP A 29 34.36 24.65 -18.79
C ASP A 29 33.45 25.83 -19.21
N GLY A 30 33.04 26.68 -18.27
CA GLY A 30 32.18 27.84 -18.54
C GLY A 30 30.71 27.48 -18.81
N THR A 31 30.30 26.22 -18.62
CA THR A 31 28.89 25.83 -18.71
C THR A 31 28.11 26.32 -17.50
N SER A 32 26.84 26.70 -17.71
CA SER A 32 25.97 27.16 -16.62
C SER A 32 25.77 26.05 -15.59
N ALA A 33 25.87 26.43 -14.31
CA ALA A 33 25.51 25.56 -13.18
C ALA A 33 23.99 25.34 -13.07
N GLU A 34 23.15 26.14 -13.77
CA GLU A 34 21.71 25.92 -13.79
C GLU A 34 21.38 24.59 -14.47
N ARG A 35 20.86 23.64 -13.67
CA ARG A 35 20.26 22.41 -14.19
C ARG A 35 18.76 22.67 -14.38
N LYS A 36 18.33 22.69 -15.65
CA LYS A 36 16.92 22.82 -16.01
C LYS A 36 16.22 21.51 -15.69
N VAL A 37 15.25 21.59 -14.80
CA VAL A 37 14.37 20.48 -14.46
C VAL A 37 13.18 20.47 -15.42
N LYS A 38 12.88 19.32 -16.02
CA LYS A 38 11.63 19.12 -16.78
C LYS A 38 10.63 18.42 -15.88
N VAL A 39 9.43 19.00 -15.78
CA VAL A 39 8.32 18.43 -15.03
C VAL A 39 7.29 17.91 -16.01
N CYS A 40 6.86 16.67 -15.85
CA CYS A 40 5.68 16.13 -16.53
C CYS A 40 4.49 16.25 -15.58
N VAL A 41 3.49 17.04 -15.98
CA VAL A 41 2.23 17.19 -15.26
C VAL A 41 1.20 16.31 -15.96
N SER A 42 0.88 15.16 -15.37
CA SER A 42 -0.22 14.30 -15.83
C SER A 42 -1.29 14.28 -14.74
N PRO A 43 -2.32 15.13 -14.87
CA PRO A 43 -3.35 15.29 -13.85
C PRO A 43 -4.25 14.07 -13.71
N ASP A 44 -4.08 13.07 -14.59
CA ASP A 44 -4.78 11.79 -14.68
C ASP A 44 -3.86 10.58 -14.36
N ALA A 45 -2.65 10.82 -13.82
CA ALA A 45 -1.70 9.75 -13.54
C ALA A 45 -2.25 8.70 -12.57
N VAL A 46 -2.11 7.44 -12.95
CA VAL A 46 -2.28 6.27 -12.09
C VAL A 46 -0.90 5.66 -11.87
N TYR A 47 -0.53 5.49 -10.62
CA TYR A 47 0.76 4.94 -10.22
C TYR A 47 0.63 3.48 -9.87
N ARG A 48 1.69 2.72 -10.15
CA ARG A 48 1.82 1.31 -9.80
C ARG A 48 3.11 1.14 -9.03
N ALA A 49 3.03 0.78 -7.75
CA ALA A 49 4.17 0.57 -6.87
C ALA A 49 4.26 -0.90 -6.46
N LEU A 50 5.47 -1.47 -6.49
CA LEU A 50 5.70 -2.79 -5.89
C LEU A 50 5.45 -2.70 -4.39
N MET A 51 4.77 -3.69 -3.82
CA MET A 51 4.59 -3.79 -2.38
C MET A 51 5.83 -4.43 -1.74
N SER A 52 6.29 -3.85 -0.64
CA SER A 52 7.39 -4.36 0.18
C SER A 52 6.89 -4.71 1.57
N GLY A 53 7.38 -5.80 2.15
CA GLY A 53 7.00 -6.27 3.48
C GLY A 53 7.49 -5.39 4.64
N GLY A 54 8.21 -4.31 4.35
CA GLY A 54 8.68 -3.34 5.33
C GLY A 54 9.39 -2.14 4.68
N ALA A 55 9.95 -1.27 5.50
CA ALA A 55 10.57 0.00 5.08
C ALA A 55 11.79 -0.10 4.15
N THR A 56 12.34 -1.31 3.96
CA THR A 56 13.45 -1.59 3.03
C THR A 56 12.91 -2.14 1.71
N GLU A 57 13.34 -1.59 0.57
CA GLU A 57 12.92 -2.05 -0.76
C GLU A 57 13.22 -3.53 -1.00
N GLY A 58 12.28 -4.23 -1.66
CA GLY A 58 12.41 -5.63 -2.05
C GLY A 58 12.23 -6.62 -0.91
N THR A 59 11.81 -6.17 0.27
CA THR A 59 11.46 -7.08 1.37
C THR A 59 10.21 -7.84 0.95
N ALA A 60 10.23 -9.17 1.05
CA ALA A 60 9.05 -10.00 0.76
C ALA A 60 7.92 -9.66 1.75
N LEU A 61 6.67 -9.64 1.26
CA LEU A 61 5.48 -9.46 2.10
C LEU A 61 5.42 -10.52 3.20
N THR A 62 4.97 -10.09 4.37
CA THR A 62 4.88 -10.97 5.54
C THR A 62 3.73 -11.95 5.37
N GLU A 63 4.07 -13.24 5.24
CA GLU A 63 3.08 -14.32 5.22
C GLU A 63 2.51 -14.58 6.61
N TYR A 64 1.24 -15.00 6.65
CA TYR A 64 0.61 -15.63 7.79
C TYR A 64 0.27 -17.07 7.44
N THR A 65 0.16 -17.92 8.46
CA THR A 65 -0.29 -19.31 8.33
C THR A 65 -1.49 -19.54 9.21
N ILE A 66 -2.59 -20.05 8.63
CA ILE A 66 -3.76 -20.41 9.40
C ILE A 66 -3.38 -21.41 10.49
N SER A 67 -3.60 -21.05 11.75
CA SER A 67 -3.35 -21.91 12.91
C SER A 67 -4.60 -22.60 13.43
N SER A 68 -5.79 -22.07 13.09
CA SER A 68 -7.09 -22.63 13.46
C SER A 68 -8.00 -22.60 12.24
N ALA A 69 -8.61 -23.74 11.90
CA ALA A 69 -9.59 -23.81 10.82
C ALA A 69 -10.94 -23.30 11.32
N THR A 70 -11.68 -22.59 10.45
CA THR A 70 -13.06 -22.19 10.71
C THR A 70 -13.99 -22.62 9.59
N THR A 71 -15.27 -22.73 9.93
CA THR A 71 -16.32 -23.28 9.06
C THR A 71 -17.34 -22.24 8.58
N ASP A 72 -17.13 -20.97 8.92
CA ASP A 72 -17.97 -19.86 8.44
C ASP A 72 -17.22 -18.94 7.46
N GLY A 73 -15.90 -19.08 7.35
CA GLY A 73 -15.05 -18.28 6.47
C GLY A 73 -15.01 -16.79 6.82
N LEU A 74 -15.43 -16.41 8.03
CA LEU A 74 -15.55 -15.00 8.45
C LEU A 74 -14.37 -14.51 9.29
N ASP A 75 -13.33 -15.31 9.40
CA ASP A 75 -12.13 -14.97 10.14
C ASP A 75 -10.87 -15.53 9.47
N VAL A 76 -9.73 -15.08 9.99
CA VAL A 76 -8.41 -15.63 9.72
C VAL A 76 -7.70 -15.67 11.07
N THR A 77 -7.32 -16.85 11.53
CA THR A 77 -6.62 -17.03 12.80
C THR A 77 -5.19 -17.52 12.59
N ASP A 78 -4.22 -16.78 13.11
CA ASP A 78 -2.80 -17.16 13.16
C ASP A 78 -2.19 -16.72 14.50
N THR A 79 -1.89 -17.69 15.35
CA THR A 79 -1.29 -17.46 16.68
C THR A 79 0.19 -17.05 16.65
N ALA A 80 0.88 -17.17 15.51
CA ALA A 80 2.30 -16.81 15.36
C ALA A 80 2.51 -15.33 15.02
N ILE A 81 1.45 -14.63 14.62
CA ILE A 81 1.49 -13.19 14.32
C ILE A 81 0.52 -12.44 15.23
N THR A 82 0.63 -11.11 15.21
CA THR A 82 -0.33 -10.25 15.89
C THR A 82 -1.10 -9.38 14.91
N TRP A 83 -2.42 -9.49 14.95
CA TRP A 83 -3.38 -8.62 14.29
C TRP A 83 -3.68 -7.45 15.22
N THR A 84 -3.04 -6.31 14.94
CA THR A 84 -3.19 -5.06 15.68
C THR A 84 -3.99 -4.03 14.88
N SER A 85 -4.79 -3.25 15.60
CA SER A 85 -5.37 -2.00 15.11
C SER A 85 -4.43 -0.84 15.52
N PRO A 86 -4.15 0.14 14.63
CA PRO A 86 -4.77 0.30 13.30
C PRO A 86 -4.10 -0.49 12.18
N ALA A 87 -2.98 -1.17 12.43
CA ALA A 87 -2.11 -1.73 11.38
C ALA A 87 -2.80 -2.57 10.29
N TRP A 88 -3.77 -3.40 10.67
CA TRP A 88 -4.45 -4.31 9.74
C TRP A 88 -5.96 -4.18 9.78
N ASP A 89 -6.46 -3.36 10.68
CA ASP A 89 -7.88 -3.02 10.77
C ASP A 89 -8.26 -2.24 9.52
N GLU A 90 -9.40 -2.55 8.91
CA GLU A 90 -9.84 -1.95 7.63
C GLU A 90 -8.93 -2.25 6.41
N GLY A 91 -7.88 -3.06 6.57
CA GLY A 91 -7.03 -3.54 5.49
C GLY A 91 -7.62 -4.73 4.74
N SER A 92 -6.75 -5.58 4.19
CA SER A 92 -7.19 -6.78 3.48
C SER A 92 -6.25 -7.98 3.63
N VAL A 93 -6.78 -9.16 3.35
CA VAL A 93 -6.08 -10.46 3.39
C VAL A 93 -6.22 -11.17 2.06
N PHE A 94 -5.16 -11.85 1.63
CA PHE A 94 -5.11 -12.60 0.38
C PHE A 94 -4.49 -13.99 0.60
N PHE A 95 -5.18 -15.02 0.15
CA PHE A 95 -4.70 -16.40 0.25
C PHE A 95 -3.74 -16.78 -0.90
N LEU A 96 -2.56 -17.28 -0.53
CA LEU A 96 -1.52 -17.78 -1.43
C LEU A 96 -1.65 -19.28 -1.72
N SER A 97 -2.28 -20.02 -0.81
CA SER A 97 -2.44 -21.47 -0.88
C SER A 97 -3.80 -21.91 -0.36
N GLY A 98 -4.02 -23.22 -0.29
CA GLY A 98 -5.29 -23.80 0.10
C GLY A 98 -6.38 -23.68 -0.96
N VAL A 99 -7.61 -24.02 -0.55
CA VAL A 99 -8.80 -24.00 -1.40
C VAL A 99 -9.28 -22.58 -1.71
N ASN A 100 -8.92 -21.60 -0.87
CA ASN A 100 -9.27 -20.20 -1.05
C ASN A 100 -8.18 -19.39 -1.76
N LYS A 101 -7.15 -20.05 -2.31
CA LYS A 101 -6.07 -19.39 -3.05
C LYS A 101 -6.62 -18.40 -4.09
N GLY A 102 -6.07 -17.19 -4.10
CA GLY A 102 -6.49 -16.14 -5.03
C GLY A 102 -7.66 -15.28 -4.53
N GLN A 103 -8.22 -15.57 -3.36
CA GLN A 103 -9.29 -14.77 -2.77
C GLN A 103 -8.73 -13.65 -1.91
N LEU A 104 -9.17 -12.44 -2.22
CA LEU A 104 -8.97 -11.22 -1.43
C LEU A 104 -10.22 -10.95 -0.60
N ARG A 105 -10.07 -10.56 0.66
CA ARG A 105 -11.16 -10.09 1.52
C ARG A 105 -10.76 -8.91 2.40
N LYS A 106 -11.76 -8.09 2.74
CA LYS A 106 -11.62 -6.95 3.66
C LYS A 106 -11.58 -7.43 5.12
N VAL A 107 -10.65 -6.88 5.89
CA VAL A 107 -10.62 -6.97 7.36
C VAL A 107 -11.48 -5.85 7.95
N ILE A 108 -12.30 -6.14 8.97
CA ILE A 108 -13.15 -5.13 9.64
C ILE A 108 -12.86 -4.99 11.13
N THR A 109 -12.13 -5.92 11.71
CA THR A 109 -11.70 -5.88 13.11
C THR A 109 -10.50 -6.80 13.28
N THR A 110 -9.59 -6.44 14.18
CA THR A 110 -8.43 -7.26 14.58
C THR A 110 -8.49 -7.62 16.06
N GLY A 111 -8.10 -8.83 16.42
CA GLY A 111 -8.26 -9.42 17.76
C GLY A 111 -7.00 -10.11 18.30
N GLY A 112 -5.80 -9.56 18.03
CA GLY A 112 -4.56 -10.15 18.52
C GLY A 112 -4.13 -11.36 17.71
N SER A 113 -4.79 -12.52 17.81
CA SER A 113 -4.46 -13.72 17.02
C SER A 113 -5.41 -13.97 15.86
N GLU A 114 -6.44 -13.15 15.70
CA GLU A 114 -7.45 -13.29 14.67
C GLU A 114 -7.76 -11.95 14.00
N ALA A 115 -8.26 -12.00 12.77
CA ALA A 115 -8.90 -10.90 12.08
C ALA A 115 -10.29 -11.32 11.62
N THR A 116 -11.26 -10.43 11.78
CA THR A 116 -12.64 -10.63 11.31
C THR A 116 -12.78 -10.09 9.89
N ILE A 117 -13.47 -10.85 9.04
CA ILE A 117 -13.59 -10.62 7.62
C ILE A 117 -15.00 -10.15 7.28
N ALA A 118 -15.10 -9.11 6.45
CA ALA A 118 -16.39 -8.49 6.09
C ALA A 118 -17.33 -9.44 5.32
N THR A 119 -16.76 -10.31 4.50
CA THR A 119 -17.50 -11.22 3.62
C THR A 119 -16.79 -12.55 3.61
N ALA A 120 -17.54 -13.63 3.82
CA ALA A 120 -16.97 -14.95 3.92
C ALA A 120 -16.11 -15.33 2.71
N PHE A 121 -15.06 -16.12 2.94
CA PHE A 121 -14.40 -16.87 1.87
C PHE A 121 -15.36 -17.90 1.26
N ASP A 122 -15.11 -18.33 0.03
CA ASP A 122 -16.05 -19.23 -0.65
C ASP A 122 -16.02 -20.66 -0.07
N ASN A 123 -14.91 -21.02 0.61
CA ASN A 123 -14.74 -22.30 1.28
C ASN A 123 -14.14 -22.10 2.67
N ASP A 124 -14.25 -23.15 3.49
CA ASP A 124 -13.52 -23.25 4.76
C ASP A 124 -12.01 -23.23 4.51
N HIS A 125 -11.27 -22.48 5.32
CA HIS A 125 -9.80 -22.51 5.28
C HIS A 125 -9.27 -23.59 6.23
N ALA A 126 -8.17 -24.23 5.85
CA ALA A 126 -7.56 -25.30 6.63
C ALA A 126 -6.32 -24.81 7.39
N VAL A 127 -6.01 -25.46 8.51
CA VAL A 127 -4.74 -25.25 9.22
C VAL A 127 -3.57 -25.54 8.28
N GLY A 128 -2.63 -24.60 8.19
CA GLY A 128 -1.49 -24.66 7.28
C GLY A 128 -1.69 -23.94 5.95
N ASP A 129 -2.90 -23.48 5.63
CA ASP A 129 -3.10 -22.56 4.50
C ASP A 129 -2.37 -21.24 4.78
N THR A 130 -1.83 -20.64 3.72
CA THR A 130 -1.00 -19.44 3.81
C THR A 130 -1.57 -18.28 3.01
N GLY A 131 -1.26 -17.08 3.47
CA GLY A 131 -1.65 -15.84 2.82
C GLY A 131 -0.77 -14.68 3.26
N PHE A 132 -1.04 -13.49 2.76
CA PHE A 132 -0.47 -12.26 3.28
C PHE A 132 -1.60 -11.24 3.50
N ARG A 133 -1.28 -10.20 4.27
CA ARG A 133 -2.20 -9.09 4.56
C ARG A 133 -1.62 -7.77 4.08
N VAL A 134 -2.44 -6.80 3.74
CA VAL A 134 -1.97 -5.46 3.34
C VAL A 134 -2.85 -4.39 3.98
N PRO A 135 -2.31 -3.20 4.28
CA PRO A 135 -3.06 -2.12 4.96
C PRO A 135 -3.97 -1.34 4.00
N TRP A 136 -4.28 -1.89 2.82
CA TRP A 136 -5.04 -1.22 1.77
C TRP A 136 -6.31 -2.00 1.40
N TRP A 137 -7.38 -1.26 1.15
CA TRP A 137 -8.65 -1.73 0.62
C TRP A 137 -9.27 -0.69 -0.30
N PHE A 138 -9.45 -1.03 -1.57
CA PHE A 138 -9.79 -0.03 -2.61
C PHE A 138 -11.28 0.36 -2.68
N PHE A 139 -12.17 -0.28 -1.92
CA PHE A 139 -13.62 0.01 -1.97
C PHE A 139 -14.12 0.99 -0.90
N ASP A 140 -13.29 1.40 0.07
CA ASP A 140 -13.64 2.45 1.02
C ASP A 140 -12.47 3.43 1.22
N ARG A 141 -12.65 4.39 2.12
CA ARG A 141 -11.69 5.45 2.40
C ARG A 141 -10.89 5.27 3.69
N THR A 142 -11.20 4.27 4.50
CA THR A 142 -10.54 4.07 5.81
C THR A 142 -9.08 3.67 5.62
N SER A 143 -8.75 3.09 4.47
CA SER A 143 -7.40 2.70 4.06
C SER A 143 -6.76 3.62 3.01
N ASP A 144 -7.30 4.83 2.82
CA ASP A 144 -6.67 5.88 2.00
C ASP A 144 -5.39 6.34 2.70
N GLY A 145 -4.23 5.98 2.14
CA GLY A 145 -2.94 6.35 2.69
C GLY A 145 -1.81 5.48 2.14
N LEU A 146 -0.65 6.07 1.90
CA LEU A 146 0.53 5.35 1.46
C LEU A 146 1.76 5.81 2.23
N THR A 147 2.30 4.89 3.01
CA THR A 147 3.70 4.96 3.43
C THR A 147 4.54 4.25 2.39
N THR A 148 5.61 4.91 1.94
CA THR A 148 6.59 4.31 1.03
C THR A 148 7.83 3.84 1.78
N THR A 149 8.56 2.93 1.16
CA THR A 149 9.90 2.52 1.62
C THR A 149 10.88 3.69 1.67
N THR A 150 12.03 3.50 2.31
CA THR A 150 13.03 4.56 2.54
C THR A 150 13.49 5.28 1.27
N LEU A 151 13.50 4.59 0.13
CA LEU A 151 13.90 5.11 -1.18
C LEU A 151 12.71 5.63 -2.01
N LEU A 152 11.50 5.59 -1.45
CA LEU A 152 10.26 6.16 -1.99
C LEU A 152 9.74 5.51 -3.28
N THR A 153 10.22 4.31 -3.65
CA THR A 153 9.79 3.65 -4.92
C THR A 153 8.80 2.50 -4.74
N GLN A 154 8.59 2.04 -3.50
CA GLN A 154 7.75 0.88 -3.16
C GLN A 154 6.79 1.21 -2.03
N ALA A 155 5.63 0.56 -2.02
CA ALA A 155 4.60 0.67 -0.99
C ALA A 155 4.97 -0.18 0.23
N ASP A 156 4.98 0.39 1.43
CA ASP A 156 5.36 -0.31 2.66
C ASP A 156 4.13 -0.98 3.31
N GLN A 157 4.07 -2.31 3.25
CA GLN A 157 3.02 -3.14 3.84
C GLN A 157 2.98 -3.06 5.37
N SER A 158 4.10 -2.72 6.01
CA SER A 158 4.19 -2.71 7.48
C SER A 158 3.62 -1.45 8.14
N ALA A 159 3.23 -0.47 7.33
CA ALA A 159 2.63 0.76 7.82
C ALA A 159 1.18 0.56 8.27
N ASP A 160 0.73 1.47 9.13
CA ASP A 160 -0.64 1.42 9.61
C ASP A 160 -1.66 1.67 8.48
N THR A 161 -2.85 1.04 8.56
CA THR A 161 -3.95 1.33 7.64
C THR A 161 -4.27 2.82 7.64
N GLY A 162 -4.34 3.41 6.43
CA GLY A 162 -4.60 4.85 6.24
C GLY A 162 -3.43 5.77 6.60
N ALA A 163 -2.24 5.23 6.91
CA ALA A 163 -1.08 6.03 7.24
C ALA A 163 -0.26 6.47 6.00
N GLY A 164 0.38 7.62 6.12
CA GLY A 164 1.34 8.14 5.15
C GLY A 164 0.78 9.29 4.32
N GLY A 165 1.21 9.38 3.06
CA GLY A 165 0.72 10.39 2.13
C GLY A 165 -0.69 10.09 1.64
N ASP A 166 -1.46 11.16 1.39
CA ASP A 166 -2.85 11.05 0.95
C ASP A 166 -2.92 10.50 -0.48
N ILE A 167 -3.38 9.25 -0.60
CA ILE A 167 -3.61 8.56 -1.87
C ILE A 167 -5.00 7.93 -1.88
N LYS A 168 -5.46 7.56 -3.07
CA LYS A 168 -6.58 6.65 -3.26
C LYS A 168 -6.09 5.32 -3.85
N PRO A 169 -6.13 4.20 -3.11
CA PRO A 169 -6.01 2.87 -3.69
C PRO A 169 -7.13 2.64 -4.70
N ILE A 170 -6.78 2.25 -5.93
CA ILE A 170 -7.73 1.96 -7.01
C ILE A 170 -7.87 0.45 -7.21
N ASP A 171 -6.75 -0.27 -7.14
CA ASP A 171 -6.69 -1.71 -7.35
C ASP A 171 -5.41 -2.29 -6.74
N MET A 172 -5.32 -3.61 -6.68
CA MET A 172 -4.13 -4.34 -6.27
C MET A 172 -3.89 -5.53 -7.20
N GLU A 173 -2.68 -5.63 -7.75
CA GLU A 173 -2.25 -6.83 -8.46
C GLU A 173 -1.61 -7.80 -7.46
N LEU A 174 -2.29 -8.88 -7.11
CA LEU A 174 -1.87 -9.81 -6.05
C LEU A 174 -1.42 -11.15 -6.64
N ASN A 175 -0.11 -11.37 -6.72
CA ASN A 175 0.46 -12.61 -7.31
C ASN A 175 1.28 -13.45 -6.31
N GLY A 176 1.92 -12.79 -5.34
CA GLY A 176 2.85 -13.43 -4.42
C GLY A 176 3.58 -12.42 -3.53
N THR A 177 4.41 -12.90 -2.61
CA THR A 177 5.07 -12.05 -1.61
C THR A 177 6.15 -11.14 -2.17
N THR A 178 6.63 -11.35 -3.39
CA THR A 178 7.67 -10.52 -4.02
C THR A 178 7.21 -9.85 -5.32
N ASP A 179 5.96 -10.06 -5.72
CA ASP A 179 5.44 -9.64 -7.03
C ASP A 179 3.97 -9.20 -6.95
N SER A 180 3.65 -8.43 -5.90
CA SER A 180 2.33 -7.80 -5.74
C SER A 180 2.48 -6.29 -5.78
N PHE A 181 1.48 -5.60 -6.35
CA PHE A 181 1.57 -4.17 -6.63
C PHE A 181 0.32 -3.43 -6.16
N LEU A 182 0.53 -2.25 -5.59
CA LEU A 182 -0.53 -1.30 -5.29
C LEU A 182 -0.70 -0.37 -6.49
N ILE A 183 -1.95 -0.20 -6.93
CA ILE A 183 -2.33 0.77 -7.95
C ILE A 183 -3.10 1.90 -7.29
N PHE A 184 -2.64 3.13 -7.46
CA PHE A 184 -3.22 4.28 -6.74
C PHE A 184 -3.15 5.59 -7.54
N THR A 185 -3.99 6.54 -7.15
CA THR A 185 -3.88 7.96 -7.51
C THR A 185 -3.50 8.77 -6.27
N ILE A 186 -2.92 9.94 -6.46
CA ILE A 186 -2.63 10.86 -5.34
C ILE A 186 -3.90 11.71 -5.09
N ASP A 187 -4.25 12.03 -3.85
CA ASP A 187 -5.55 12.69 -3.54
C ASP A 187 -5.68 14.09 -4.18
N ASP A 188 -4.55 14.80 -4.38
CA ASP A 188 -4.46 16.11 -5.06
C ASP A 188 -4.57 16.05 -6.61
N HIS A 189 -5.04 14.93 -7.14
CA HIS A 189 -5.25 14.70 -8.56
C HIS A 189 -6.42 15.54 -9.11
N ALA A 190 -6.47 15.77 -10.43
CA ALA A 190 -7.54 16.58 -11.02
C ALA A 190 -8.92 15.91 -10.93
N LEU A 191 -8.96 14.60 -10.71
CA LEU A 191 -10.17 13.86 -10.38
C LEU A 191 -10.45 13.86 -8.86
N ASN A 192 -9.84 14.77 -8.09
CA ASN A 192 -9.93 14.92 -6.64
C ASN A 192 -11.18 14.20 -6.12
N HIS A 193 -10.93 13.07 -5.46
CA HIS A 193 -11.96 12.25 -4.88
C HIS A 193 -12.43 13.02 -3.66
N SER A 194 -13.20 14.08 -3.89
CA SER A 194 -13.51 15.10 -2.89
C SER A 194 -13.81 14.41 -1.57
N LYS A 195 -13.18 14.89 -0.48
CA LYS A 195 -13.72 14.76 0.86
C LYS A 195 -15.12 15.36 0.81
N ALA A 196 -16.09 14.58 0.35
CA ALA A 196 -17.49 14.93 0.45
C ALA A 196 -17.76 14.91 1.95
N GLY A 197 -17.61 16.08 2.57
CA GLY A 197 -18.38 16.44 3.73
C GLY A 197 -19.84 16.27 3.34
N ILE A 198 -20.36 15.07 3.58
CA ILE A 198 -21.73 14.92 3.98
C ILE A 198 -21.68 15.02 5.49
N ASP A 199 -21.52 16.26 5.96
CA ASP A 199 -21.96 16.63 7.29
C ASP A 199 -23.47 16.39 7.32
N GLY A 200 -23.86 15.31 7.98
CA GLY A 200 -25.20 15.08 8.50
C GLY A 200 -25.19 15.23 10.00
#